data_AF-A0A955DD50-F1
#
_entry.id   AF-A0A955DD50-F1
#
_cell.length_a   1.000
_cell.length_b   1.000
_cell.length_c   1.000
_cell.angle_alpha   90.00
_cell.angle_beta   90.00
_cell.angle_gamma   90.00
#
_symmetry.space_group_name_H-M   'P 1'
#
loop_
_entity.id
_entity.type
_entity.pdbx_description
1 polymer ?
#
loop_
_entity_poly.entity_id
_entity_poly.type
_entity_poly.pdbx_seq_one_letter_code
_entity_poly.pdbx_strand_id
1 'polypeptide(L)'
;GDLQREIDDYSAVIDMPDAPAEQVAEARFNRGFTYGQRGLDGDVQRAIDDYSAVIDMPDAPAEQVARARVNRGVTYGQRGLDGDVQRAIDDYSAVIDMPDAPLDVRQFAIDRLNDLTGGTDPA
;
A
#
# COMPACT_ATOMS: atom_id res chain seq x y z
N GLY A 1 -17.81 8.43 -12.69
CA GLY A 1 -16.87 9.39 -12.08
C GLY A 1 -15.50 9.16 -12.67
N ASP A 2 -14.61 10.14 -12.57
CA ASP A 2 -13.25 10.06 -13.12
C ASP A 2 -12.50 8.81 -12.61
N LEU A 3 -12.70 8.47 -11.33
CA LEU A 3 -12.07 7.31 -10.66
C LEU A 3 -12.32 5.96 -11.35
N GLN A 4 -13.48 5.73 -11.99
CA GLN A 4 -13.69 4.47 -12.71
C GLN A 4 -12.83 4.40 -13.97
N ARG A 5 -12.69 5.53 -14.67
CA ARG A 5 -11.83 5.59 -15.85
C ARG A 5 -10.37 5.38 -15.47
N GLU A 6 -9.92 6.01 -14.39
CA GLU A 6 -8.56 5.77 -13.84
C GLU A 6 -8.33 4.28 -13.54
N ILE A 7 -9.28 3.62 -12.86
CA ILE A 7 -9.22 2.18 -12.57
C ILE A 7 -9.12 1.35 -13.86
N ASP A 8 -9.89 1.70 -14.88
CA ASP A 8 -9.88 1.00 -16.17
C ASP A 8 -8.54 1.19 -16.89
N ASP A 9 -8.00 2.41 -16.89
CA ASP A 9 -6.71 2.75 -17.49
C ASP A 9 -5.55 2.02 -16.78
N TYR A 10 -5.53 1.99 -15.44
CA TYR A 10 -4.53 1.22 -14.70
C TYR A 10 -4.64 -0.29 -14.95
N SER A 11 -5.87 -0.80 -15.06
CA SER A 11 -6.10 -2.22 -15.37
C SER A 11 -5.53 -2.59 -16.74
N ALA A 12 -5.68 -1.72 -17.73
CA ALA A 12 -5.10 -1.93 -19.06
C ALA A 12 -3.56 -2.02 -19.04
N VAL A 13 -2.88 -1.23 -18.20
CA VAL A 13 -1.42 -1.33 -18.02
C VAL A 13 -1.03 -2.65 -17.34
N ILE A 14 -1.79 -3.06 -16.33
CA ILE A 14 -1.53 -4.30 -15.57
C ILE A 14 -1.69 -5.54 -16.45
N ASP A 15 -2.64 -5.53 -17.38
CA ASP A 15 -2.95 -6.66 -18.26
C ASP A 15 -2.07 -6.68 -19.53
N MET A 16 -1.19 -5.69 -19.72
CA MET A 16 -0.32 -5.61 -20.89
C MET A 16 0.84 -6.64 -20.76
N PRO A 17 0.96 -7.61 -21.69
CA PRO A 17 1.89 -8.75 -21.56
C PRO A 17 3.37 -8.39 -21.40
N ASP A 18 3.79 -7.22 -21.89
CA ASP A 18 5.17 -6.76 -21.92
C ASP A 18 5.37 -5.42 -21.20
N ALA A 19 4.43 -5.01 -20.34
CA ALA A 19 4.60 -3.80 -19.56
C ALA A 19 5.79 -3.94 -18.60
N PRO A 20 6.67 -2.93 -18.49
CA PRO A 20 7.77 -2.94 -17.53
C PRO A 20 7.27 -3.14 -16.10
N ALA A 21 8.00 -3.93 -15.29
CA ALA A 21 7.64 -4.20 -13.90
C ALA A 21 7.38 -2.91 -13.09
N GLU A 22 8.20 -1.87 -13.31
CA GLU A 22 8.02 -0.55 -12.69
C GLU A 22 6.66 0.09 -13.03
N GLN A 23 6.21 0.01 -14.28
CA GLN A 23 4.91 0.55 -14.71
C GLN A 23 3.75 -0.28 -14.18
N VAL A 24 3.91 -1.61 -14.13
CA VAL A 24 2.88 -2.50 -13.58
C VAL A 24 2.74 -2.28 -12.08
N ALA A 25 3.85 -2.13 -11.36
CA ALA A 25 3.86 -1.83 -9.94
C ALA A 25 3.21 -0.45 -9.67
N GLU A 26 3.50 0.56 -10.49
CA GLU A 26 2.93 1.89 -10.34
C GLU A 26 1.41 1.88 -10.63
N ALA A 27 0.99 1.18 -11.68
CA ALA A 27 -0.42 1.02 -12.01
C ALA A 27 -1.19 0.30 -10.91
N ARG A 28 -0.63 -0.78 -10.32
CA ARG A 28 -1.25 -1.45 -9.16
C ARG A 28 -1.34 -0.53 -7.96
N PHE A 29 -0.25 0.16 -7.62
CA PHE A 29 -0.25 1.12 -6.51
C PHE A 29 -1.35 2.18 -6.69
N ASN A 30 -1.41 2.81 -7.86
CA ASN A 30 -2.39 3.85 -8.14
C ASN A 30 -3.82 3.31 -8.18
N ARG A 31 -4.04 2.12 -8.75
CA ARG A 31 -5.37 1.49 -8.76
C ARG A 31 -5.85 1.17 -7.34
N GLY A 32 -4.96 0.66 -6.49
CA GLY A 32 -5.25 0.43 -5.07
C GLY A 32 -5.60 1.72 -4.34
N PHE A 33 -4.87 2.81 -4.61
CA PHE A 33 -5.17 4.13 -4.06
C PHE A 33 -6.54 4.65 -4.53
N THR A 34 -6.84 4.53 -5.82
CA THR A 34 -8.14 4.93 -6.39
C THR A 34 -9.30 4.11 -5.84
N TYR A 35 -9.13 2.81 -5.60
CA TYR A 35 -10.14 2.01 -4.88
C TYR A 35 -10.38 2.54 -3.46
N GLY A 36 -9.32 2.84 -2.71
CA GLY A 36 -9.42 3.43 -1.38
C GLY A 36 -10.17 4.77 -1.38
N GLN A 37 -9.92 5.63 -2.36
CA GLN A 37 -10.64 6.91 -2.52
C GLN A 37 -12.11 6.72 -2.90
N ARG A 38 -12.39 5.73 -3.75
CA ARG A 38 -13.74 5.49 -4.27
C ARG A 38 -14.68 4.93 -3.18
N GLY A 39 -14.14 4.09 -2.29
CA GLY A 39 -14.81 3.66 -1.06
C GLY A 39 -16.10 2.88 -1.26
N LEU A 40 -16.30 2.22 -2.41
CA LEU A 40 -17.46 1.33 -2.61
C LEU A 40 -17.25 0.00 -1.91
N ASP A 41 -18.34 -0.76 -1.74
CA ASP A 41 -18.29 -2.10 -1.19
C ASP A 41 -17.29 -2.99 -1.95
N GLY A 42 -16.35 -3.57 -1.20
CA GLY A 42 -15.29 -4.42 -1.72
C GLY A 42 -14.05 -3.69 -2.25
N ASP A 43 -14.06 -2.37 -2.39
CA ASP A 43 -12.90 -1.61 -2.86
C ASP A 43 -11.74 -1.65 -1.86
N VAL A 44 -12.04 -1.69 -0.57
CA VAL A 44 -11.02 -1.86 0.48
C VAL A 44 -10.23 -3.15 0.28
N GLN A 45 -10.90 -4.25 -0.07
CA GLN A 45 -10.21 -5.51 -0.36
C GLN A 45 -9.41 -5.42 -1.66
N ARG A 46 -9.96 -4.83 -2.72
CA ARG A 46 -9.24 -4.63 -3.98
C ARG A 46 -7.98 -3.78 -3.81
N ALA A 47 -8.04 -2.74 -2.97
CA ALA A 47 -6.88 -1.92 -2.63
C ALA A 47 -5.79 -2.75 -1.92
N ILE A 48 -6.18 -3.56 -0.92
CA ILE A 48 -5.26 -4.48 -0.24
C ILE A 48 -4.63 -5.47 -1.23
N ASP A 49 -5.42 -6.03 -2.14
CA ASP A 49 -4.94 -6.99 -3.15
C ASP A 49 -3.92 -6.34 -4.09
N ASP A 50 -4.20 -5.13 -4.57
CA ASP A 50 -3.30 -4.38 -5.44
C ASP A 50 -1.98 -4.02 -4.74
N TYR A 51 -2.03 -3.52 -3.50
CA TYR A 51 -0.80 -3.25 -2.74
C TYR A 51 -0.01 -4.52 -2.43
N SER A 52 -0.70 -5.63 -2.13
CA SER A 52 -0.04 -6.93 -1.90
C SER A 52 0.68 -7.40 -3.15
N ALA A 53 0.07 -7.25 -4.32
CA ALA A 53 0.69 -7.61 -5.59
C ALA A 53 1.91 -6.73 -5.94
N VAL A 54 2.00 -5.48 -5.47
CA VAL A 54 3.22 -4.67 -5.57
C VAL A 54 4.31 -5.21 -4.64
N ILE A 55 3.95 -5.56 -3.41
CA ILE A 55 4.88 -6.06 -2.38
C ILE A 55 5.48 -7.41 -2.78
N ASP A 56 4.68 -8.27 -3.43
CA ASP A 56 5.08 -9.62 -3.84
C ASP A 56 5.80 -9.64 -5.20
N MET A 57 5.89 -8.51 -5.90
CA MET A 57 6.53 -8.42 -7.21
C MET A 57 8.07 -8.38 -7.07
N PRO A 58 8.81 -9.37 -7.60
CA PRO A 58 10.26 -9.48 -7.40
C PRO A 58 11.06 -8.26 -7.90
N ASP A 59 10.63 -7.68 -9.02
CA ASP A 59 11.33 -6.59 -9.70
C ASP A 59 10.68 -5.22 -9.43
N ALA A 60 9.82 -5.11 -8.42
CA ALA A 60 9.23 -3.83 -8.04
C ALA A 60 10.29 -2.89 -7.43
N PRO A 61 10.29 -1.59 -7.79
CA PRO A 61 11.18 -0.63 -7.17
C PRO A 61 10.98 -0.55 -5.65
N ALA A 62 12.07 -0.45 -4.90
CA ALA A 62 12.05 -0.39 -3.43
C ALA A 62 11.13 0.71 -2.89
N GLU A 63 11.14 1.88 -3.52
CA GLU A 63 10.23 2.99 -3.19
C GLU A 63 8.76 2.60 -3.32
N GLN A 64 8.39 1.91 -4.40
CA GLN A 64 7.00 1.49 -4.62
C GLN A 64 6.57 0.43 -3.62
N VAL A 65 7.45 -0.52 -3.28
CA VAL A 65 7.20 -1.51 -2.23
C VAL A 65 6.97 -0.83 -0.88
N ALA A 66 7.82 0.13 -0.51
CA ALA A 66 7.67 0.87 0.74
C ALA A 66 6.34 1.64 0.80
N ARG A 67 5.97 2.35 -0.28
CA ARG A 67 4.70 3.08 -0.37
C ARG A 67 3.49 2.14 -0.36
N ALA A 68 3.57 0.99 -1.01
CA ALA A 68 2.51 -0.01 -1.01
C ALA A 68 2.28 -0.59 0.39
N ARG A 69 3.34 -0.91 1.14
CA ARG A 69 3.25 -1.37 2.54
C ARG A 69 2.57 -0.34 3.43
N VAL A 70 3.02 0.92 3.38
CA VAL A 70 2.40 2.00 4.16
C VAL A 70 0.91 2.13 3.84
N ASN A 71 0.54 2.16 2.56
CA ASN A 71 -0.86 2.34 2.18
C ASN A 71 -1.71 1.11 2.54
N ARG A 72 -1.16 -0.11 2.41
CA ARG A 72 -1.85 -1.33 2.85
C ARG A 72 -2.08 -1.34 4.36
N GLY A 73 -1.10 -0.88 5.15
CA GLY A 73 -1.26 -0.68 6.60
C GLY A 73 -2.38 0.32 6.94
N VAL A 74 -2.46 1.44 6.22
CA VAL A 74 -3.55 2.41 6.37
C VAL A 74 -4.90 1.78 6.01
N THR A 75 -4.96 1.02 4.91
CA THR A 75 -6.19 0.35 4.46
C THR A 75 -6.65 -0.72 5.45
N TYR A 76 -5.73 -1.48 6.06
CA TYR A 76 -6.08 -2.40 7.16
C TYR A 76 -6.67 -1.65 8.36
N GLY A 77 -6.04 -0.54 8.79
CA GLY A 77 -6.56 0.30 9.88
C GLY A 77 -7.97 0.84 9.60
N GLN A 78 -8.28 1.21 8.35
CA GLN A 78 -9.60 1.65 7.94
C GLN A 78 -10.63 0.49 7.90
N ARG A 79 -10.19 -0.70 7.49
CA ARG A 79 -11.05 -1.88 7.38
C ARG A 79 -11.48 -2.41 8.75
N GLY A 80 -10.58 -2.39 9.73
CA GLY A 80 -10.89 -2.63 11.13
C GLY A 80 -11.38 -4.05 11.47
N LEU A 81 -11.05 -5.06 10.67
CA LEU A 81 -11.38 -6.45 10.99
C LEU A 81 -10.38 -7.04 11.99
N ASP A 82 -10.74 -8.17 12.59
CA ASP A 82 -9.87 -8.92 13.49
C ASP A 82 -8.51 -9.23 12.81
N GLY A 83 -7.44 -8.83 13.50
CA GLY A 83 -6.06 -8.98 13.03
C GLY A 83 -5.56 -7.88 12.10
N ASP A 84 -6.39 -6.93 11.65
CA ASP A 84 -5.93 -5.86 10.75
C ASP A 84 -4.96 -4.90 11.42
N VAL A 85 -5.13 -4.62 12.71
CA VAL A 85 -4.16 -3.83 13.49
C VAL A 85 -2.78 -4.49 13.45
N GLN A 86 -2.71 -5.83 13.63
CA GLN A 86 -1.44 -6.54 13.57
C GLN A 86 -0.84 -6.49 12.16
N ARG A 87 -1.65 -6.69 11.11
CA ARG A 87 -1.18 -6.59 9.73
C ARG A 87 -0.64 -5.19 9.39
N ALA A 88 -1.29 -4.14 9.91
CA ALA A 88 -0.81 -2.78 9.73
C ALA A 88 0.52 -2.54 10.45
N ILE A 89 0.67 -3.04 11.68
CA ILE A 89 1.94 -3.01 12.42
C ILE A 89 3.03 -3.73 11.63
N ASP A 90 2.77 -4.93 11.13
CA ASP A 90 3.73 -5.73 10.36
C ASP A 90 4.20 -4.97 9.10
N ASP A 91 3.28 -4.30 8.40
CA ASP A 91 3.61 -3.50 7.22
C ASP A 91 4.44 -2.26 7.57
N TYR A 92 4.11 -1.53 8.63
CA TYR A 92 4.89 -0.36 9.04
C TYR A 92 6.29 -0.74 9.54
N SER A 93 6.40 -1.79 10.36
CA SER A 93 7.69 -2.31 10.83
C SER A 93 8.57 -2.74 9.66
N ALA A 94 8.02 -3.42 8.65
CA ALA A 94 8.78 -3.80 7.46
C ALA A 94 9.31 -2.59 6.67
N VAL A 95 8.60 -1.46 6.66
CA VAL A 95 9.08 -0.22 6.00
C VAL A 95 10.20 0.45 6.81
N ILE A 96 10.11 0.39 8.15
CA ILE A 96 11.16 0.90 9.05
C ILE A 96 12.47 0.14 8.85
N ASP A 97 12.37 -1.19 8.71
CA ASP A 97 13.53 -2.08 8.54
C ASP A 97 14.08 -2.10 7.11
N MET A 98 13.37 -1.53 6.13
CA MET A 98 13.79 -1.50 4.73
C MET A 98 14.86 -0.42 4.52
N PRO A 99 16.14 -0.75 4.25
CA PRO A 99 17.23 0.23 4.21
C PRO A 99 17.06 1.29 3.11
N ASP A 100 16.48 0.88 1.98
CA ASP A 100 16.30 1.70 0.78
C ASP A 100 14.92 2.38 0.71
N ALA A 101 14.12 2.32 1.77
CA ALA A 101 12.87 3.07 1.85
C ALA A 101 13.14 4.59 1.86
N PRO A 102 12.36 5.39 1.11
CA PRO A 102 12.42 6.84 1.19
C PRO A 102 12.23 7.33 2.64
N LEU A 103 13.00 8.34 3.06
CA LEU A 103 13.02 8.79 4.46
C LEU A 103 11.66 9.32 4.93
N ASP A 104 10.92 9.99 4.05
CA ASP A 104 9.57 10.49 4.31
C ASP A 104 8.56 9.34 4.48
N VAL A 105 8.63 8.31 3.63
CA VAL A 105 7.80 7.11 3.74
C VAL A 105 8.13 6.35 5.03
N ARG A 106 9.42 6.24 5.38
CA ARG A 106 9.87 5.63 6.63
C ARG A 106 9.37 6.41 7.85
N GLN A 107 9.49 7.74 7.83
CA GLN A 107 9.00 8.57 8.92
C GLN A 107 7.49 8.44 9.09
N PHE A 108 6.74 8.44 7.99
CA PHE A 108 5.29 8.21 8.05
C PHE A 108 4.96 6.84 8.65
N ALA A 109 5.70 5.79 8.31
CA ALA A 109 5.51 4.47 8.92
C ALA A 109 5.77 4.48 10.44
N ILE A 110 6.80 5.19 10.91
CA ILE A 110 7.08 5.37 12.34
C ILE A 110 5.91 6.06 13.05
N ASP A 111 5.42 7.16 12.48
CA ASP A 111 4.32 7.92 13.06
C ASP A 111 3.05 7.06 13.17
N ARG A 112 2.72 6.31 12.11
CA ARG A 112 1.57 5.39 12.11
C ARG A 112 1.72 4.21 13.06
N LEU A 113 2.93 3.67 13.19
CA LEU A 113 3.21 2.62 14.15
C LEU A 113 2.99 3.12 15.59
N ASN A 114 3.50 4.31 15.91
CA ASN A 114 3.34 4.93 17.22
C ASN A 114 1.86 5.19 17.56
N ASP A 115 1.07 5.66 16.59
CA ASP A 115 -0.39 5.84 16.75
C ASP A 115 -1.09 4.53 17.13
N LEU A 116 -0.70 3.41 16.51
CA LEU A 116 -1.31 2.10 16.74
C LEU A 116 -0.84 1.44 18.05
N THR A 117 0.40 1.68 18.47
CA THR A 117 0.98 1.09 19.68
C THR A 117 0.89 2.00 20.91
N GLY A 118 0.24 3.16 20.79
CA GLY A 118 -0.03 4.07 21.90
C GLY A 118 1.17 4.88 22.36
N GLY A 119 2.13 5.18 21.47
CA GLY A 119 3.26 6.07 21.74
C GLY A 119 3.99 5.75 23.04
N THR A 120 4.81 4.69 23.06
CA THR A 120 5.74 4.52 24.18
C THR A 120 6.90 5.48 23.96
N ASP A 121 6.84 6.59 24.68
CA ASP A 121 8.01 7.42 24.97
C ASP A 121 9.11 6.48 25.52
N PRO A 122 10.28 6.34 24.88
CA PRO A 122 11.34 5.53 25.45
C PRO A 122 11.86 6.24 26.69
N ALA A 123 11.51 5.69 27.85
CA ALA A 123 12.06 6.10 29.16
C ALA A 123 13.59 5.99 29.21
#